data_AF-X1HK47-F1
#
_entry.id   AF-X1HK47-F1
#
_cell.length_a   1.000
_cell.length_b   1.000
_cell.length_c   1.000
_cell.angle_alpha   90.00
_cell.angle_beta   90.00
_cell.angle_gamma   90.00
#
_symmetry.space_group_name_H-M   'P 1'
#
loop_
_entity.id
_entity.type
_entity.pdbx_description
1 polymer ?
#
loop_
_entity_poly.entity_id
_entity_poly.type
_entity_poly.pdbx_seq_one_letter_code
_entity_poly.pdbx_strand_id
1 'polypeptide(L)' 'MVDSVIVQEFLNYLRFEKRFSEHTAKCYGADLSQFSEFLIGASVGSQPADEQISLPQQQGG' A
#
# COMPACT_ATOMS: atom_id res chain seq x y z
N MET A 1 -5.08 5.35 -10.96
CA MET A 1 -3.80 5.90 -10.41
C MET A 1 -2.62 4.93 -10.58
N VAL A 2 -2.87 3.63 -10.76
CA VAL A 2 -1.89 2.63 -11.27
C VAL A 2 -1.34 2.92 -12.68
N ASP A 3 -1.94 3.87 -13.41
CA ASP A 3 -1.49 4.35 -14.72
C ASP A 3 -0.42 5.46 -14.64
N SER A 4 -0.01 5.85 -13.42
CA SER A 4 1.08 6.79 -13.23
C SER A 4 2.40 6.16 -13.68
N VAL A 5 3.07 6.81 -14.65
CA VAL A 5 4.35 6.37 -15.20
C VAL A 5 5.38 6.12 -14.10
N ILE A 6 5.47 7.02 -13.12
CA ILE A 6 6.42 6.92 -12.00
C ILE A 6 6.15 5.68 -11.13
N VAL A 7 4.87 5.37 -10.88
CA VAL A 7 4.49 4.19 -10.09
C VAL A 7 4.89 2.91 -10.83
N GLN A 8 4.66 2.85 -12.13
CA GLN A 8 5.06 1.71 -12.95
C GLN A 8 6.58 1.53 -13.01
N GLU A 9 7.34 2.61 -13.18
CA GLU A 9 8.81 2.57 -13.15
C GLU A 9 9.33 2.10 -11.79
N PHE A 10 8.75 2.57 -10.68
CA PHE A 10 9.11 2.10 -9.35
C PHE A 10 8.82 0.62 -9.14
N LEU A 11 7.65 0.13 -9.57
CA LEU A 11 7.31 -1.30 -9.46
C LEU A 11 8.24 -2.17 -10.33
N ASN A 12 8.62 -1.68 -11.51
CA ASN A 12 9.62 -2.34 -12.36
C ASN A 12 10.99 -2.36 -11.68
N TYR A 13 11.41 -1.27 -11.02
CA TYR A 13 12.63 -1.24 -10.22
C TYR A 13 12.61 -2.32 -9.12
N LEU A 14 11.49 -2.47 -8.40
CA LEU A 14 11.36 -3.51 -7.39
C LEU A 14 11.51 -4.92 -7.98
N ARG A 15 10.91 -5.17 -9.15
CA ARG A 15 10.94 -6.49 -9.83
C ARG A 15 12.30 -6.81 -10.42
N PHE A 16 12.88 -5.89 -11.18
CA PHE A 16 14.05 -6.18 -12.01
C PHE A 16 15.36 -5.86 -11.28
N GLU A 17 15.45 -4.72 -10.59
CA GLU A 17 16.68 -4.30 -9.92
C GLU A 17 16.77 -4.89 -8.51
N LYS A 18 15.69 -4.83 -7.73
CA LYS A 18 15.66 -5.40 -6.38
C LYS A 18 15.33 -6.89 -6.33
N ARG A 19 14.88 -7.48 -7.45
CA ARG A 19 14.48 -8.90 -7.56
C ARG A 19 13.44 -9.32 -6.53
N PHE A 20 12.54 -8.40 -6.14
CA PHE A 20 11.39 -8.75 -5.33
C PHE A 20 10.42 -9.61 -6.12
N SER A 21 9.71 -10.48 -5.40
CA SER A 21 8.71 -11.34 -6.01
C SER A 21 7.60 -10.51 -6.66
N GLU A 22 6.93 -11.08 -7.65
CA GLU A 22 5.77 -10.44 -8.28
C GLU A 22 4.67 -10.15 -7.25
N HIS A 23 4.48 -11.04 -6.28
CA HIS A 23 3.54 -10.83 -5.17
C HIS A 23 3.93 -9.60 -4.35
N THR A 24 5.20 -9.46 -4.00
CA THR A 24 5.72 -8.30 -3.26
C THR A 24 5.45 -7.01 -4.04
N ALA A 25 5.79 -6.96 -5.34
CA ALA A 25 5.53 -5.78 -6.16
C ALA A 25 4.03 -5.46 -6.26
N LYS A 26 3.17 -6.48 -6.33
CA LYS A 26 1.71 -6.31 -6.35
C LYS A 26 1.17 -5.70 -5.04
N CYS A 27 1.67 -6.14 -3.89
CA CYS A 27 1.32 -5.54 -2.60
C CYS A 27 1.70 -4.05 -2.57
N TYR A 28 2.93 -3.71 -2.95
CA TYR A 28 3.34 -2.30 -3.05
C TYR A 28 2.45 -1.49 -4.00
N GLY A 29 2.06 -2.05 -5.15
CA GLY A 29 1.13 -1.37 -6.06
C GLY A 29 -0.25 -1.10 -5.43
N ALA A 30 -0.78 -2.06 -4.67
CA ALA A 30 -2.05 -1.90 -3.96
C ALA A 30 -1.95 -0.85 -2.85
N ASP A 31 -0.86 -0.84 -2.08
CA ASP A 31 -0.63 0.13 -1.01
C ASP A 31 -0.50 1.55 -1.56
N LEU A 32 0.23 1.72 -2.67
CA LEU A 32 0.37 3.02 -3.33
C LEU A 32 -0.97 3.52 -3.88
N SER A 33 -1.82 2.64 -4.43
CA SER A 33 -3.17 3.03 -4.86
C SER A 33 -4.01 3.50 -3.68
N GLN A 34 -4.09 2.69 -2.62
CA GLN A 34 -4.87 3.01 -1.42
C GLN A 34 -4.37 4.30 -0.74
N PHE A 35 -3.05 4.47 -0.63
CA PHE A 35 -2.47 5.68 -0.06
C PHE A 35 -2.80 6.92 -0.90
N SER A 36 -2.75 6.79 -2.22
CA SER A 36 -3.10 7.88 -3.13
C SER A 36 -4.58 8.24 -3.07
N GLU A 37 -5.46 7.24 -2.97
CA GLU A 37 -6.89 7.40 -2.74
C GLU A 37 -7.17 8.05 -1.38
N PHE A 38 -6.43 7.66 -0.33
CA PHE A 38 -6.49 8.31 0.97
C PHE A 38 -6.11 9.79 0.90
N LEU A 39 -5.02 10.15 0.19
CA LEU A 39 -4.63 11.56 0.04
C LEU A 39 -5.70 12.38 -0.69
N ILE A 40 -6.35 11.80 -1.71
CA ILE A 40 -7.44 12.44 -2.44
C ILE A 40 -8.69 12.54 -1.54
N GLY A 41 -9.07 11.46 -0.85
CA GLY A 41 -10.20 11.41 0.07
C GLY A 41 -10.04 12.28 1.32
N ALA A 42 -8.81 12.47 1.79
CA ALA A 42 -8.48 13.41 2.87
C ALA A 42 -8.75 14.87 2.48
N SER A 43 -8.72 15.20 1.18
CA SER A 43 -9.12 16.53 0.69
C SER A 43 -10.65 16.72 0.64
N VAL A 44 -11.42 15.62 0.64
CA VAL A 44 -12.90 15.59 0.60
C VAL A 44 -13.42 14.80 1.82
N GLY A 45 -13.10 15.27 3.02
CA GLY A 45 -13.85 15.03 4.26
C GLY A 45 -14.48 13.64 4.48
N SER A 46 -13.71 12.54 4.43
CA SER A 46 -14.19 11.25 4.93
C SER A 46 -13.06 10.51 5.64
N GLN A 47 -13.26 10.29 6.95
CA GLN A 47 -12.33 9.56 7.78
C GLN A 47 -12.23 8.10 7.31
N PRO A 48 -11.02 7.52 7.17
CA PRO A 48 -10.89 6.09 7.05
C PRO A 48 -11.33 5.49 8.39
N ALA A 49 -12.35 4.63 8.35
CA ALA A 49 -12.76 3.85 9.50
C ALA A 49 -11.56 3.02 9.96
N ASP A 50 -11.12 3.30 11.19
CA ASP A 50 -10.18 2.53 12.02
C ASP A 50 -9.91 1.12 11.48
N GLU A 51 -8.75 0.96 10.84
CA GLU A 51 -8.13 -0.34 10.67
C GLU A 51 -7.80 -0.84 12.07
N GLN A 52 -8.67 -1.71 12.60
CA GLN A 52 -8.43 -2.45 13.83
C GLN A 52 -7.20 -3.34 13.62
N ILE A 53 -6.03 -2.78 13.89
CA ILE A 53 -4.80 -3.52 14.09
C ILE A 53 -5.04 -4.38 15.33
N SER A 54 -5.50 -5.61 15.10
CA SER A 54 -5.63 -6.63 16.13
C SER A 54 -4.24 -6.96 16.65
N LEU A 55 -3.84 -6.34 17.77
CA LEU A 55 -2.66 -6.77 18.53
C LEU A 55 -2.92 -8.21 19.01
N PRO A 56 -2.02 -9.18 18.76
CA PRO A 56 -2.14 -10.50 19.35
C PRO A 56 -1.96 -10.37 20.87
N GLN A 57 -3.04 -10.61 21.60
CA GLN A 57 -3.06 -10.59 23.06
C GLN A 57 -2.24 -11.76 23.59
N GLN A 58 -1.01 -11.49 24.02
CA GLN A 58 -0.15 -12.46 24.67
C GLN A 58 -0.72 -12.75 26.07
N GLN A 59 -1.42 -13.88 26.23
CA GLN A 59 -1.80 -14.40 27.54
C GLN A 59 -0.55 -14.97 28.23
N GLY A 60 -0.17 -14.36 29.35
CA GLY A 60 0.72 -14.93 30.35
C GLY A 60 0.04 -14.84 31.72
N GLY A 61 -0.09 -15.98 32.39
CA GLY A 61 -0.68 -16.13 33.71
C GLY A 61 -1.01 -17.59 34.01
#